data_AF-A0A920FXY9-F1
#
_entry.id   AF-A0A920FXY9-F1
#
_cell.length_a   1.000
_cell.length_b   1.000
_cell.length_c   1.000
_cell.angle_alpha   90.00
_cell.angle_beta   90.00
_cell.angle_gamma   90.00
#
_symmetry.space_group_name_H-M   'P 1'
#
loop_
_entity.id
_entity.type
_entity.pdbx_description
1 polymer ?
#
loop_
_entity_poly.entity_id
_entity_poly.type
_entity_poly.pdbx_seq_one_letter_code
_entity_poly.pdbx_strand_id
1 'polypeptide(L)'
;MTNSKVIGVIGLGNAGLPILNNLNKTKKYQLIAYDIDEHKLNLLPENISIASSIKELAQKCHATITCLPKPEHVLQAVEGKEGLLENASPGMVWIDTSTTDFKQSQELEKKALTNNVSMLEATLTGGVHALQNNNMVSLAGGNKEIFNKWKELIQDAIGEVVVLCGDIGAGAIAKVVSNMLAFTNMVAASECMMIAKKAGLDLENFFDAIRVSAGNSFAWETVVPHIFNQKYEAGFTMDLACKDMNLCYLLGEHLKIPLDLHMEVKKKMEKAKSQYGDNEGCYVYPRTLEDELNEPLSLNGWDNWGYDIEVVDGSIVVKHKNRPDSKHPQYNTQSQ
;
A
#
# COMPACT_ATOMS: atom_id res chain seq x y z
N MET A 1 -13.53 -27.62 -20.69
CA MET A 1 -12.38 -26.93 -20.06
C MET A 1 -12.75 -25.45 -20.05
N THR A 2 -13.01 -24.88 -18.89
CA THR A 2 -13.31 -23.44 -18.79
C THR A 2 -12.09 -22.68 -19.32
N ASN A 3 -12.32 -21.72 -20.22
CA ASN A 3 -11.29 -20.95 -20.90
C ASN A 3 -10.67 -19.95 -19.88
N SER A 4 -9.89 -20.47 -18.92
CA SER A 4 -9.32 -19.71 -17.81
C SER A 4 -8.29 -18.72 -18.35
N LYS A 5 -8.45 -17.44 -17.99
CA LYS A 5 -7.50 -16.40 -18.37
C LYS A 5 -6.13 -16.69 -17.73
N VAL A 6 -5.08 -16.46 -18.51
CA VAL A 6 -3.68 -16.52 -18.04
C VAL A 6 -3.31 -15.14 -17.50
N ILE A 7 -2.91 -15.07 -16.24
CA ILE A 7 -2.54 -13.84 -15.54
C ILE A 7 -1.07 -13.90 -15.11
N GLY A 8 -0.33 -12.86 -15.49
CA GLY A 8 1.07 -12.68 -15.11
C GLY A 8 1.20 -11.83 -13.85
N VAL A 9 2.15 -12.14 -12.98
CA VAL A 9 2.57 -11.26 -11.87
C VAL A 9 4.08 -11.05 -11.94
N ILE A 10 4.50 -9.79 -12.08
CA ILE A 10 5.90 -9.36 -12.13
C ILE A 10 6.25 -8.61 -10.84
N GLY A 11 7.22 -9.14 -10.10
CA GLY A 11 7.63 -8.64 -8.80
C GLY A 11 6.85 -9.32 -7.67
N LEU A 12 7.57 -10.05 -6.81
CA LEU A 12 7.05 -10.92 -5.74
C LEU A 12 7.57 -10.47 -4.38
N GLY A 13 7.76 -9.16 -4.20
CA GLY A 13 8.09 -8.58 -2.90
C GLY A 13 6.90 -8.59 -1.92
N ASN A 14 6.98 -7.73 -0.90
CA ASN A 14 6.00 -7.66 0.20
C ASN A 14 4.54 -7.50 -0.25
N ALA A 15 4.28 -6.86 -1.39
CA ALA A 15 2.94 -6.72 -1.94
C ALA A 15 2.63 -7.70 -3.09
N GLY A 16 3.59 -7.95 -3.98
CA GLY A 16 3.36 -8.80 -5.15
C GLY A 16 3.12 -10.28 -4.83
N LEU A 17 3.80 -10.84 -3.83
CA LEU A 17 3.58 -12.22 -3.41
C LEU A 17 2.17 -12.42 -2.80
N PRO A 18 1.67 -11.56 -1.88
CA PRO A 18 0.27 -11.60 -1.47
C PRO A 18 -0.74 -11.50 -2.62
N ILE A 19 -0.51 -10.61 -3.61
CA ILE A 19 -1.35 -10.50 -4.81
C ILE A 19 -1.43 -11.84 -5.55
N LEU A 20 -0.27 -12.44 -5.84
CA LEU A 20 -0.20 -13.74 -6.51
C LEU A 20 -0.92 -14.84 -5.72
N ASN A 21 -0.75 -14.83 -4.39
CA ASN A 21 -1.39 -15.81 -3.51
C ASN A 21 -2.91 -15.63 -3.45
N ASN A 22 -3.42 -14.40 -3.42
CA ASN A 22 -4.86 -14.13 -3.44
C ASN A 22 -5.49 -14.64 -4.74
N LEU A 23 -4.88 -14.31 -5.88
CA LEU A 23 -5.29 -14.85 -7.17
C LEU A 23 -5.26 -16.39 -7.19
N ASN A 24 -4.22 -17.01 -6.63
CA ASN A 24 -4.09 -18.47 -6.59
C ASN A 24 -5.18 -19.14 -5.73
N LYS A 25 -5.62 -18.50 -4.64
CA LYS A 25 -6.71 -19.02 -3.78
C LYS A 25 -8.04 -19.10 -4.54
N THR A 26 -8.30 -18.19 -5.48
CA THR A 26 -9.57 -18.18 -6.23
C THR A 26 -9.75 -19.37 -7.16
N LYS A 27 -8.65 -19.98 -7.62
CA LYS A 27 -8.63 -21.06 -8.65
C LYS A 27 -9.32 -20.68 -9.97
N LYS A 28 -9.55 -19.38 -10.24
CA LYS A 28 -10.17 -18.89 -11.48
C LYS A 28 -9.18 -18.74 -12.63
N TYR A 29 -7.89 -18.57 -12.33
CA TYR A 29 -6.85 -18.14 -13.27
C TYR A 29 -5.72 -19.17 -13.42
N GLN A 30 -5.11 -19.20 -14.60
CA GLN A 30 -3.78 -19.79 -14.78
C GLN A 30 -2.74 -18.71 -14.46
N LEU A 31 -1.80 -19.00 -13.58
CA LEU A 31 -0.87 -18.00 -13.06
C LEU A 31 0.54 -18.22 -13.59
N ILE A 32 1.16 -17.13 -14.04
CA ILE A 32 2.56 -17.07 -14.41
C ILE A 32 3.24 -16.02 -13.56
N ALA A 33 4.36 -16.35 -12.92
CA ALA A 33 5.10 -15.44 -12.05
C ALA A 33 6.50 -15.16 -12.59
N TYR A 34 6.99 -13.95 -12.34
CA TYR A 34 8.37 -13.56 -12.58
C TYR A 34 8.87 -12.60 -11.48
N ASP A 35 10.09 -12.81 -11.03
CA ASP A 35 10.87 -11.89 -10.20
C ASP A 35 12.33 -12.02 -10.63
N ILE A 36 13.11 -10.96 -10.44
CA ILE A 36 14.55 -10.98 -10.70
C ILE A 36 15.30 -11.82 -9.65
N ASP A 37 14.70 -12.01 -8.49
CA ASP A 37 15.20 -12.83 -7.39
C ASP A 37 14.65 -14.26 -7.51
N GLU A 38 15.50 -15.17 -7.99
CA GLU A 38 15.17 -16.59 -8.16
C GLU A 38 14.74 -17.26 -6.84
N HIS A 39 15.21 -16.78 -5.68
CA HIS A 39 14.82 -17.36 -4.39
C HIS A 39 13.32 -17.21 -4.14
N LYS A 40 12.71 -16.09 -4.55
CA LYS A 40 11.26 -15.89 -4.41
C LYS A 40 10.46 -16.81 -5.33
N LEU A 41 10.98 -17.08 -6.52
CA LEU A 41 10.35 -18.00 -7.48
C LEU A 41 10.39 -19.45 -6.99
N ASN A 42 11.51 -19.86 -6.40
CA ASN A 42 11.70 -21.22 -5.88
C ASN A 42 10.80 -21.56 -4.68
N LEU A 43 10.18 -20.56 -4.05
CA LEU A 43 9.24 -20.73 -2.94
C LEU A 43 7.77 -20.85 -3.42
N LEU A 44 7.51 -20.69 -4.71
CA LEU A 44 6.15 -20.77 -5.26
C LEU A 44 5.65 -22.23 -5.33
N PRO A 45 4.35 -22.47 -5.12
CA PRO A 45 3.76 -23.80 -5.28
C PRO A 45 3.81 -24.26 -6.75
N GLU A 46 3.93 -25.56 -6.97
CA GLU A 46 4.05 -26.19 -8.31
C GLU A 46 2.92 -25.84 -9.28
N ASN A 47 1.76 -25.41 -8.75
CA ASN A 47 0.60 -25.05 -9.56
C ASN A 47 0.71 -23.65 -10.20
N ILE A 48 1.74 -22.87 -9.87
CA ILE A 48 2.03 -21.57 -10.46
C ILE A 48 3.19 -21.75 -11.44
N SER A 49 3.00 -21.35 -12.69
CA SER A 49 4.07 -21.41 -13.68
C SER A 49 5.09 -20.29 -13.43
N ILE A 50 6.37 -20.60 -13.60
CA ILE A 50 7.45 -19.63 -13.49
C ILE A 50 7.93 -19.29 -14.90
N ALA A 51 7.95 -18.02 -15.26
CA ALA A 51 8.55 -17.57 -16.50
C ALA A 51 10.05 -17.37 -16.33
N SER A 52 10.84 -17.68 -17.37
CA SER A 52 12.28 -17.43 -17.41
C SER A 52 12.64 -15.96 -17.69
N SER A 53 11.68 -15.18 -18.21
CA SER A 53 11.85 -13.76 -18.56
C SER A 53 10.49 -13.05 -18.62
N ILE A 54 10.52 -11.71 -18.55
CA ILE A 54 9.33 -10.87 -18.76
C ILE A 54 8.74 -11.10 -20.16
N LYS A 55 9.57 -11.22 -21.19
CA LYS A 55 9.15 -11.56 -22.55
C LYS A 55 8.33 -12.84 -22.62
N GLU A 56 8.81 -13.92 -22.01
CA GLU A 56 8.07 -15.19 -22.00
C GLU A 56 6.69 -15.03 -21.33
N LEU A 57 6.64 -14.30 -20.21
CA LEU A 57 5.39 -14.00 -19.51
C LEU A 57 4.44 -13.17 -20.38
N ALA A 58 4.95 -12.10 -21.00
CA ALA A 58 4.18 -11.17 -21.83
C ALA A 58 3.51 -11.85 -23.04
N GLN A 59 4.17 -12.85 -23.62
CA GLN A 59 3.67 -13.62 -24.77
C GLN A 59 2.55 -14.61 -24.42
N LYS A 60 2.35 -14.92 -23.13
CA LYS A 60 1.38 -15.92 -22.67
C LYS A 60 0.17 -15.31 -21.96
N CYS A 61 0.32 -14.11 -21.43
CA CYS A 61 -0.67 -13.52 -20.52
C CYS A 61 -1.75 -12.72 -21.24
N HIS A 62 -2.98 -12.83 -20.74
CA HIS A 62 -4.10 -11.96 -21.12
C HIS A 62 -4.09 -10.66 -20.32
N ALA A 63 -3.63 -10.72 -19.06
CA ALA A 63 -3.29 -9.55 -18.28
C ALA A 63 -2.04 -9.80 -17.43
N THR A 64 -1.29 -8.74 -17.18
CA THR A 64 -0.06 -8.78 -16.38
C THR A 64 -0.14 -7.72 -15.31
N ILE A 65 0.13 -8.11 -14.06
CA ILE A 65 0.21 -7.23 -12.91
C ILE A 65 1.68 -6.95 -12.61
N THR A 66 2.07 -5.68 -12.52
CA THR A 66 3.41 -5.29 -12.03
C THR A 66 3.32 -4.73 -10.61
N CYS A 67 4.19 -5.20 -9.72
CA CYS A 67 4.29 -4.70 -8.35
C CYS A 67 5.76 -4.42 -8.02
N LEU A 68 6.23 -3.22 -8.37
CA LEU A 68 7.66 -2.87 -8.37
C LEU A 68 7.94 -1.68 -7.44
N PRO A 69 9.14 -1.60 -6.82
CA PRO A 69 9.35 -0.71 -5.68
C PRO A 69 9.47 0.78 -6.05
N LYS A 70 10.00 1.08 -7.23
CA LYS A 70 10.32 2.46 -7.66
C LYS A 70 10.04 2.67 -9.16
N PRO A 71 9.80 3.93 -9.61
CA PRO A 71 9.47 4.24 -11.00
C PRO A 71 10.46 3.66 -12.02
N GLU A 72 11.76 3.70 -11.73
CA GLU A 72 12.83 3.17 -12.58
C GLU A 72 12.74 1.65 -12.80
N HIS A 73 12.26 0.91 -11.81
CA HIS A 73 12.06 -0.54 -11.95
C HIS A 73 10.87 -0.85 -12.85
N VAL A 74 9.81 -0.02 -12.81
CA VAL A 74 8.68 -0.12 -13.74
C VAL A 74 9.17 0.12 -15.16
N LEU A 75 9.93 1.19 -15.40
CA LEU A 75 10.51 1.47 -16.72
C LEU A 75 11.37 0.30 -17.22
N GLN A 76 12.23 -0.25 -16.37
CA GLN A 76 13.07 -1.39 -16.73
C GLN A 76 12.25 -2.63 -17.10
N ALA A 77 11.21 -2.96 -16.32
CA ALA A 77 10.39 -4.14 -16.59
C ALA A 77 9.50 -3.98 -17.83
N VAL A 78 9.05 -2.77 -18.10
CA VAL A 78 8.02 -2.49 -19.10
C VAL A 78 8.64 -2.12 -20.45
N GLU A 79 9.69 -1.30 -20.45
CA GLU A 79 10.36 -0.75 -21.64
C GLU A 79 11.80 -1.24 -21.81
N GLY A 80 12.35 -1.96 -20.83
CA GLY A 80 13.69 -2.51 -20.94
C GLY A 80 13.82 -3.54 -22.07
N LYS A 81 15.04 -4.00 -22.29
CA LYS A 81 15.32 -5.07 -23.25
C LYS A 81 14.51 -6.32 -22.86
N GLU A 82 13.75 -6.87 -23.82
CA GLU A 82 12.82 -7.99 -23.55
C GLU A 82 11.71 -7.64 -22.54
N GLY A 83 11.35 -6.35 -22.48
CA GLY A 83 10.35 -5.79 -21.59
C GLY A 83 8.92 -6.11 -22.00
N LEU A 84 7.99 -5.76 -21.12
CA LEU A 84 6.58 -6.13 -21.23
C LEU A 84 5.94 -5.63 -22.53
N LEU A 85 6.11 -4.36 -22.91
CA LEU A 85 5.32 -3.76 -23.99
C LEU A 85 5.66 -4.30 -25.37
N GLU A 86 6.95 -4.48 -25.68
CA GLU A 86 7.39 -4.98 -26.99
C GLU A 86 7.09 -6.47 -27.20
N ASN A 87 6.84 -7.23 -26.12
CA ASN A 87 6.61 -8.67 -26.15
C ASN A 87 5.17 -9.07 -25.80
N ALA A 88 4.30 -8.10 -25.50
CA ALA A 88 2.92 -8.36 -25.10
C ALA A 88 2.10 -9.01 -26.22
N SER A 89 1.23 -9.94 -25.83
CA SER A 89 0.18 -10.41 -26.74
C SER A 89 -0.76 -9.27 -27.12
N PRO A 90 -1.20 -9.15 -28.39
CA PRO A 90 -2.16 -8.12 -28.78
C PRO A 90 -3.44 -8.18 -27.94
N GLY A 91 -3.87 -7.03 -27.42
CA GLY A 91 -5.05 -6.92 -26.55
C GLY A 91 -4.81 -7.31 -25.08
N MET A 92 -3.56 -7.55 -24.68
CA MET A 92 -3.19 -7.72 -23.27
C MET A 92 -3.54 -6.47 -22.47
N VAL A 93 -3.88 -6.65 -21.19
CA VAL A 93 -4.01 -5.55 -20.24
C VAL A 93 -2.88 -5.59 -19.22
N TRP A 94 -2.13 -4.50 -19.13
CA TRP A 94 -1.14 -4.30 -18.09
C TRP A 94 -1.76 -3.50 -16.94
N ILE A 95 -1.70 -4.05 -15.73
CA ILE A 95 -2.21 -3.45 -14.51
C ILE A 95 -1.02 -3.13 -13.60
N ASP A 96 -0.68 -1.86 -13.42
CA ASP A 96 0.42 -1.46 -12.54
C ASP A 96 -0.09 -1.15 -11.13
N THR A 97 0.38 -1.89 -10.14
CA THR A 97 0.09 -1.65 -8.72
C THR A 97 1.18 -0.84 -8.03
N SER A 98 2.25 -0.49 -8.75
CA SER A 98 3.39 0.26 -8.24
C SER A 98 3.02 1.72 -7.95
N THR A 99 3.63 2.34 -6.93
CA THR A 99 3.51 3.80 -6.74
C THR A 99 4.58 4.51 -7.56
N THR A 100 4.16 5.20 -8.62
CA THR A 100 5.01 5.89 -9.60
C THR A 100 4.65 7.38 -9.76
N ASP A 101 5.41 8.12 -10.58
CA ASP A 101 5.02 9.45 -11.05
C ASP A 101 3.86 9.35 -12.06
N PHE A 102 2.80 10.14 -11.87
CA PHE A 102 1.64 10.15 -12.75
C PHE A 102 2.00 10.49 -14.21
N LYS A 103 3.02 11.32 -14.45
CA LYS A 103 3.48 11.64 -15.81
C LYS A 103 4.09 10.42 -16.47
N GLN A 104 4.88 9.65 -15.72
CA GLN A 104 5.42 8.40 -16.20
C GLN A 104 4.28 7.43 -16.58
N SER A 105 3.23 7.31 -15.75
CA SER A 105 2.06 6.49 -16.10
C SER A 105 1.41 6.93 -17.41
N GLN A 106 1.22 8.23 -17.61
CA GLN A 106 0.62 8.77 -18.85
C GLN A 106 1.50 8.58 -20.09
N GLU A 107 2.81 8.66 -19.95
CA GLU A 107 3.74 8.36 -21.04
C GLU A 107 3.75 6.88 -21.37
N LEU A 108 3.74 6.02 -20.35
CA LEU A 108 3.69 4.57 -20.51
C LEU A 108 2.38 4.09 -21.12
N GLU A 109 1.25 4.72 -20.81
CA GLU A 109 -0.03 4.43 -21.46
C GLU A 109 0.04 4.66 -22.98
N LYS A 110 0.60 5.79 -23.42
CA LYS A 110 0.76 6.08 -24.86
C LYS A 110 1.57 5.00 -25.56
N LYS A 111 2.66 4.55 -24.93
CA LYS A 111 3.52 3.49 -25.48
C LYS A 111 2.83 2.12 -25.44
N ALA A 112 2.07 1.84 -24.39
CA ALA A 112 1.27 0.62 -24.30
C ALA A 112 0.26 0.55 -25.46
N LEU A 113 -0.44 1.66 -25.75
CA LEU A 113 -1.38 1.74 -26.86
C LEU A 113 -0.72 1.50 -28.22
N THR A 114 0.50 2.02 -28.44
CA THR A 114 1.25 1.72 -29.69
C THR A 114 1.59 0.24 -29.88
N ASN A 115 1.62 -0.53 -28.78
CA ASN A 115 1.86 -1.97 -28.78
C ASN A 115 0.56 -2.79 -28.66
N ASN A 116 -0.62 -2.17 -28.85
CA ASN A 116 -1.94 -2.80 -28.64
C ASN A 116 -2.14 -3.36 -27.22
N VAL A 117 -1.56 -2.71 -26.22
CA VAL A 117 -1.72 -3.02 -24.80
C VAL A 117 -2.57 -1.93 -24.14
N SER A 118 -3.58 -2.33 -23.36
CA SER A 118 -4.28 -1.38 -22.48
C SER A 118 -3.59 -1.30 -21.13
N MET A 119 -3.54 -0.11 -20.54
CA MET A 119 -2.97 0.09 -19.21
C MET A 119 -4.08 0.41 -18.20
N LEU A 120 -3.92 -0.08 -16.97
CA LEU A 120 -4.65 0.34 -15.78
C LEU A 120 -3.66 0.58 -14.64
N GLU A 121 -3.94 1.57 -13.81
CA GLU A 121 -3.34 1.71 -12.49
C GLU A 121 -4.24 1.01 -11.47
N ALA A 122 -3.64 0.32 -10.51
CA ALA A 122 -4.32 -0.31 -9.37
C ALA A 122 -3.50 -0.12 -8.09
N THR A 123 -3.14 1.12 -7.80
CA THR A 123 -2.27 1.48 -6.66
C THR A 123 -2.90 1.07 -5.33
N LEU A 124 -2.06 0.77 -4.33
CA LEU A 124 -2.46 0.05 -3.12
C LEU A 124 -2.46 0.95 -1.88
N THR A 125 -3.52 0.92 -1.05
CA THR A 125 -3.54 1.60 0.26
C THR A 125 -4.21 0.77 1.36
N GLY A 126 -3.71 0.84 2.60
CA GLY A 126 -4.22 0.07 3.76
C GLY A 126 -3.22 -0.85 4.49
N GLY A 127 -1.94 -0.86 4.11
CA GLY A 127 -0.90 -1.70 4.74
C GLY A 127 -0.82 -3.14 4.21
N VAL A 128 0.32 -3.82 4.43
CA VAL A 128 0.58 -5.16 3.87
C VAL A 128 -0.31 -6.22 4.52
N HIS A 129 -0.65 -6.05 5.80
CA HIS A 129 -1.58 -6.93 6.51
C HIS A 129 -2.95 -7.02 5.81
N ALA A 130 -3.51 -5.87 5.37
CA ALA A 130 -4.77 -5.85 4.65
C ALA A 130 -4.70 -6.62 3.32
N LEU A 131 -3.56 -6.54 2.62
CA LEU A 131 -3.36 -7.24 1.36
C LEU A 131 -3.29 -8.76 1.52
N GLN A 132 -2.63 -9.25 2.57
CA GLN A 132 -2.55 -10.69 2.88
C GLN A 132 -3.93 -11.33 3.12
N ASN A 133 -4.88 -10.52 3.59
CA ASN A 133 -6.27 -10.88 3.84
C ASN A 133 -7.23 -10.54 2.68
N ASN A 134 -6.70 -10.10 1.53
CA ASN A 134 -7.49 -9.63 0.37
C ASN A 134 -8.52 -8.54 0.73
N ASN A 135 -8.11 -7.59 1.57
CA ASN A 135 -8.95 -6.51 2.07
C ASN A 135 -8.29 -5.13 1.91
N MET A 136 -7.35 -5.00 0.97
CA MET A 136 -6.68 -3.73 0.71
C MET A 136 -7.53 -2.89 -0.24
N VAL A 137 -7.42 -1.56 -0.14
CA VAL A 137 -8.11 -0.64 -1.05
C VAL A 137 -7.21 -0.38 -2.26
N SER A 138 -7.81 -0.46 -3.45
CA SER A 138 -7.14 -0.06 -4.69
C SER A 138 -7.67 1.29 -5.19
N LEU A 139 -6.75 2.23 -5.42
CA LEU A 139 -7.01 3.50 -6.08
C LEU A 139 -6.56 3.37 -7.53
N ALA A 140 -7.55 3.24 -8.42
CA ALA A 140 -7.35 2.90 -9.81
C ALA A 140 -7.40 4.13 -10.71
N GLY A 141 -6.71 4.04 -11.84
CA GLY A 141 -6.72 5.02 -12.92
C GLY A 141 -6.74 4.31 -14.26
N GLY A 142 -7.46 4.85 -15.24
CA GLY A 142 -7.45 4.36 -16.61
C GLY A 142 -8.82 4.32 -17.26
N ASN A 143 -8.87 3.80 -18.49
CA ASN A 143 -10.10 3.77 -19.27
C ASN A 143 -11.21 2.99 -18.54
N LYS A 144 -12.39 3.62 -18.39
CA LYS A 144 -13.52 3.07 -17.65
C LYS A 144 -14.03 1.72 -18.17
N GLU A 145 -14.02 1.50 -19.48
CA GLU A 145 -14.48 0.23 -20.07
C GLU A 145 -13.50 -0.90 -19.80
N ILE A 146 -12.20 -0.62 -19.93
CA ILE A 146 -11.13 -1.56 -19.59
C ILE A 146 -11.16 -1.86 -18.09
N PHE A 147 -11.31 -0.84 -17.25
CA PHE A 147 -11.47 -0.99 -15.80
C PHE A 147 -12.64 -1.91 -15.47
N ASN A 148 -13.85 -1.64 -15.99
CA ASN A 148 -15.02 -2.47 -15.73
C ASN A 148 -14.82 -3.93 -16.16
N LYS A 149 -14.12 -4.17 -17.28
CA LYS A 149 -13.81 -5.51 -17.78
C LYS A 149 -12.84 -6.30 -16.89
N TRP A 150 -11.94 -5.61 -16.18
CA TRP A 150 -10.88 -6.22 -15.38
C TRP A 150 -11.02 -5.98 -13.87
N LYS A 151 -12.06 -5.28 -13.44
CA LYS A 151 -12.31 -4.96 -12.03
C LYS A 151 -12.31 -6.19 -11.14
N GLU A 152 -12.97 -7.28 -11.57
CA GLU A 152 -13.02 -8.52 -10.79
C GLU A 152 -11.62 -9.10 -10.56
N LEU A 153 -10.71 -9.04 -11.55
CA LEU A 153 -9.33 -9.48 -11.38
C LEU A 153 -8.60 -8.65 -10.32
N ILE A 154 -8.82 -7.33 -10.31
CA ILE A 154 -8.23 -6.42 -9.32
C ILE A 154 -8.79 -6.72 -7.94
N GLN A 155 -10.09 -7.02 -7.83
CA GLN A 155 -10.74 -7.39 -6.57
C GLN A 155 -10.24 -8.74 -6.04
N ASP A 156 -10.08 -9.73 -6.92
CA ASP A 156 -9.53 -11.04 -6.58
C ASP A 156 -8.04 -10.98 -6.16
N ALA A 157 -7.29 -9.97 -6.64
CA ALA A 157 -5.89 -9.75 -6.32
C ALA A 157 -5.67 -8.97 -5.00
N ILE A 158 -6.47 -7.93 -4.77
CA ILE A 158 -6.16 -6.86 -3.80
C ILE A 158 -7.21 -6.74 -2.70
N GLY A 159 -8.49 -6.75 -3.10
CA GLY A 159 -9.64 -6.66 -2.20
C GLY A 159 -10.86 -6.02 -2.84
N GLU A 160 -12.01 -6.13 -2.17
CA GLU A 160 -13.32 -5.74 -2.72
C GLU A 160 -13.43 -4.26 -3.11
N VAL A 161 -12.71 -3.38 -2.41
CA VAL A 161 -12.80 -1.93 -2.60
C VAL A 161 -11.80 -1.46 -3.66
N VAL A 162 -12.28 -1.32 -4.90
CA VAL A 162 -11.53 -0.78 -6.03
C VAL A 162 -12.24 0.47 -6.57
N VAL A 163 -11.59 1.62 -6.48
CA VAL A 163 -12.15 2.93 -6.83
C VAL A 163 -11.45 3.47 -8.07
N LEU A 164 -12.19 3.69 -9.17
CA LEU A 164 -11.68 4.38 -10.35
C LEU A 164 -11.66 5.89 -10.10
N CYS A 165 -10.47 6.45 -9.89
CA CYS A 165 -10.26 7.86 -9.57
C CYS A 165 -10.26 8.78 -10.82
N GLY A 166 -10.17 8.20 -12.02
CA GLY A 166 -10.14 8.93 -13.28
C GLY A 166 -9.37 8.16 -14.35
N ASP A 167 -8.89 8.88 -15.36
CA ASP A 167 -8.01 8.33 -16.40
C ASP A 167 -6.61 8.02 -15.85
N ILE A 168 -5.70 7.50 -16.69
CA ILE A 168 -4.33 7.17 -16.27
C ILE A 168 -3.64 8.38 -15.63
N GLY A 169 -2.99 8.13 -14.50
CA GLY A 169 -2.35 9.11 -13.62
C GLY A 169 -3.20 9.43 -12.39
N ALA A 170 -4.52 9.25 -12.46
CA ALA A 170 -5.41 9.56 -11.33
C ALA A 170 -5.18 8.61 -10.14
N GLY A 171 -4.86 7.34 -10.38
CA GLY A 171 -4.52 6.38 -9.33
C GLY A 171 -3.22 6.76 -8.62
N ALA A 172 -2.18 7.08 -9.39
CA ALA A 172 -0.90 7.54 -8.87
C ALA A 172 -1.04 8.82 -8.02
N ILE A 173 -1.78 9.82 -8.51
CA ILE A 173 -2.07 11.06 -7.78
C ILE A 173 -2.82 10.77 -6.48
N ALA A 174 -3.91 10.00 -6.55
CA ALA A 174 -4.73 9.67 -5.38
C ALA A 174 -3.90 8.95 -4.31
N LYS A 175 -3.01 8.04 -4.71
CA LYS A 175 -2.12 7.31 -3.82
C LYS A 175 -1.15 8.23 -3.07
N VAL A 176 -0.43 9.11 -3.75
CA VAL A 176 0.56 9.97 -3.09
C VAL A 176 -0.09 10.99 -2.17
N VAL A 177 -1.28 11.50 -2.54
CA VAL A 177 -2.09 12.38 -1.67
C VAL A 177 -2.62 11.63 -0.45
N SER A 178 -3.10 10.39 -0.61
CA SER A 178 -3.51 9.53 0.51
C SER A 178 -2.35 9.28 1.48
N ASN A 179 -1.14 9.04 0.98
CA ASN A 179 0.03 8.81 1.82
C ASN A 179 0.49 10.10 2.52
N MET A 180 0.40 11.27 1.88
CA MET A 180 0.66 12.56 2.54
C MET A 180 -0.23 12.75 3.77
N LEU A 181 -1.54 12.46 3.66
CA LEU A 181 -2.47 12.51 4.79
C LEU A 181 -2.09 11.51 5.88
N ALA A 182 -1.78 10.25 5.51
CA ALA A 182 -1.41 9.21 6.47
C ALA A 182 -0.19 9.60 7.30
N PHE A 183 0.89 10.08 6.65
CA PHE A 183 2.12 10.46 7.35
C PHE A 183 1.97 11.75 8.15
N THR A 184 1.20 12.71 7.65
CA THR A 184 0.88 13.93 8.42
C THR A 184 0.16 13.58 9.72
N ASN A 185 -0.87 12.72 9.62
CA ASN A 185 -1.62 12.27 10.79
C ASN A 185 -0.76 11.44 11.75
N MET A 186 0.14 10.60 11.24
CA MET A 186 1.07 9.84 12.09
C MET A 186 2.01 10.75 12.87
N VAL A 187 2.64 11.73 12.21
CA VAL A 187 3.55 12.67 12.88
C VAL A 187 2.80 13.45 13.96
N ALA A 188 1.63 14.00 13.62
CA ALA A 188 0.79 14.70 14.58
C ALA A 188 0.36 13.80 15.74
N ALA A 189 -0.06 12.56 15.46
CA ALA A 189 -0.45 11.61 16.49
C ALA A 189 0.71 11.31 17.45
N SER A 190 1.92 11.13 16.91
CA SER A 190 3.13 10.86 17.70
C SER A 190 3.45 12.02 18.66
N GLU A 191 3.38 13.26 18.17
CA GLU A 191 3.58 14.46 18.98
C GLU A 191 2.50 14.60 20.06
N CYS A 192 1.23 14.38 19.71
CA CYS A 192 0.13 14.41 20.67
C CYS A 192 0.27 13.33 21.77
N MET A 193 0.70 12.12 21.41
CA MET A 193 0.93 11.04 22.37
C MET A 193 2.09 11.36 23.32
N MET A 194 3.15 11.97 22.81
CA MET A 194 4.27 12.43 23.64
C MET A 194 3.85 13.56 24.60
N ILE A 195 3.05 14.52 24.12
CA ILE A 195 2.48 15.57 24.97
C ILE A 195 1.62 14.95 26.07
N ALA A 196 0.71 14.03 25.72
CA ALA A 196 -0.15 13.35 26.68
C ALA A 196 0.67 12.61 27.75
N LYS A 197 1.70 11.87 27.34
CA LYS A 197 2.62 11.17 28.24
C LYS A 197 3.31 12.12 29.21
N LYS A 198 3.95 13.19 28.71
CA LYS A 198 4.68 14.17 29.53
C LYS A 198 3.76 14.99 30.44
N ALA A 199 2.51 15.20 30.04
CA ALA A 199 1.49 15.86 30.85
C ALA A 199 0.84 14.93 31.89
N GLY A 200 1.23 13.65 31.95
CA GLY A 200 0.74 12.69 32.94
C GLY A 200 -0.63 12.09 32.63
N LEU A 201 -1.08 12.14 31.38
CA LEU A 201 -2.32 11.49 30.97
C LEU A 201 -2.11 9.98 30.87
N ASP A 202 -3.19 9.24 31.15
CA ASP A 202 -3.26 7.82 30.84
C ASP A 202 -3.42 7.63 29.32
N LEU A 203 -2.42 7.03 28.69
CA LEU A 203 -2.34 6.96 27.23
C LEU A 203 -3.45 6.13 26.59
N GLU A 204 -3.91 5.05 27.23
CA GLU A 204 -5.02 4.24 26.71
C GLU A 204 -6.35 5.01 26.77
N ASN A 205 -6.64 5.66 27.90
CA ASN A 205 -7.81 6.52 28.01
C ASN A 205 -7.75 7.68 27.02
N PHE A 206 -6.58 8.29 26.82
CA PHE A 206 -6.41 9.37 25.85
C PHE A 206 -6.63 8.88 24.41
N PHE A 207 -6.07 7.71 24.07
CA PHE A 207 -6.33 7.05 22.80
C PHE A 207 -7.83 6.86 22.56
N ASP A 208 -8.56 6.29 23.51
CA ASP A 208 -10.01 6.06 23.41
C ASP A 208 -10.83 7.36 23.37
N ALA A 209 -10.41 8.41 24.09
CA ALA A 209 -11.06 9.72 24.04
C ALA A 209 -10.95 10.36 22.65
N ILE A 210 -9.79 10.25 22.00
CA ILE A 210 -9.59 10.84 20.67
C ILE A 210 -10.38 10.11 19.60
N ARG A 211 -10.57 8.78 19.69
CA ARG A 211 -11.34 7.98 18.72
C ARG A 211 -12.77 8.48 18.49
N VAL A 212 -13.40 9.06 19.51
CA VAL A 212 -14.75 9.64 19.42
C VAL A 212 -14.76 11.16 19.33
N SER A 213 -13.60 11.77 19.12
CA SER A 213 -13.43 13.22 19.02
C SER A 213 -13.24 13.67 17.57
N ALA A 214 -13.33 14.98 17.33
CA ALA A 214 -13.04 15.58 16.03
C ALA A 214 -11.57 15.41 15.58
N GLY A 215 -10.67 15.04 16.48
CA GLY A 215 -9.25 14.77 16.18
C GLY A 215 -8.97 13.36 15.66
N ASN A 216 -9.98 12.47 15.59
CA ASN A 216 -9.76 11.10 15.13
C ASN A 216 -9.34 11.05 13.65
N SER A 217 -8.56 10.04 13.30
CA SER A 217 -8.26 9.67 11.92
C SER A 217 -8.01 8.17 11.81
N PHE A 218 -8.07 7.62 10.60
CA PHE A 218 -7.67 6.22 10.38
C PHE A 218 -6.25 5.94 10.88
N ALA A 219 -5.32 6.89 10.73
CA ALA A 219 -3.96 6.76 11.25
C ALA A 219 -3.91 6.79 12.79
N TRP A 220 -4.79 7.55 13.46
CA TRP A 220 -4.89 7.47 14.91
C TRP A 220 -5.29 6.07 15.36
N GLU A 221 -6.38 5.53 14.79
CA GLU A 221 -6.92 4.21 15.09
C GLU A 221 -5.93 3.07 14.81
N THR A 222 -5.05 3.22 13.82
CA THR A 222 -4.19 2.12 13.34
C THR A 222 -2.72 2.28 13.71
N VAL A 223 -2.17 3.50 13.69
CA VAL A 223 -0.75 3.75 13.94
C VAL A 223 -0.45 3.90 15.43
N VAL A 224 -1.30 4.55 16.23
CA VAL A 224 -1.04 4.72 17.67
C VAL A 224 -0.89 3.37 18.40
N PRO A 225 -1.69 2.34 18.12
CA PRO A 225 -1.45 1.00 18.65
C PRO A 225 -0.09 0.38 18.27
N HIS A 226 0.44 0.69 17.07
CA HIS A 226 1.80 0.29 16.68
C HIS A 226 2.89 1.00 17.50
N ILE A 227 2.63 2.21 18.00
CA ILE A 227 3.49 2.91 18.96
C ILE A 227 3.49 2.15 20.30
N PHE A 228 2.30 1.76 20.78
CA PHE A 228 2.15 1.08 22.07
C PHE A 228 2.90 -0.25 22.12
N ASN A 229 2.87 -1.04 21.05
CA ASN A 229 3.56 -2.32 20.99
C ASN A 229 4.96 -2.25 20.33
N GLN A 230 5.41 -1.06 19.93
CA GLN A 230 6.73 -0.83 19.31
C GLN A 230 6.96 -1.64 18.02
N LYS A 231 5.89 -1.93 17.26
CA LYS A 231 5.96 -2.66 15.98
C LYS A 231 5.66 -1.72 14.82
N TYR A 232 6.71 -1.23 14.16
CA TYR A 232 6.64 -0.12 13.22
C TYR A 232 6.34 -0.47 11.75
N GLU A 233 5.51 -1.47 11.46
CA GLU A 233 5.10 -1.94 10.10
C GLU A 233 6.26 -2.13 9.11
N ALA A 234 6.97 -3.27 9.21
CA ALA A 234 8.11 -3.59 8.35
C ALA A 234 7.74 -3.85 6.87
N GLY A 235 6.46 -4.03 6.54
CA GLY A 235 5.99 -4.32 5.19
C GLY A 235 6.16 -3.15 4.21
N PHE A 236 6.18 -1.91 4.72
CA PHE A 236 6.39 -0.68 3.96
C PHE A 236 7.51 0.13 4.62
N THR A 237 8.67 0.20 3.97
CA THR A 237 9.90 0.72 4.58
C THR A 237 9.98 2.25 4.56
N MET A 238 10.87 2.81 5.38
CA MET A 238 11.18 4.25 5.39
C MET A 238 11.68 4.76 4.04
N ASP A 239 12.44 3.96 3.28
CA ASP A 239 12.85 4.34 1.92
C ASP A 239 11.64 4.50 0.98
N LEU A 240 10.69 3.57 1.02
CA LEU A 240 9.47 3.63 0.21
C LEU A 240 8.55 4.79 0.64
N ALA A 241 8.42 5.02 1.96
CA ALA A 241 7.67 6.13 2.51
C ALA A 241 8.25 7.48 2.06
N CYS A 242 9.57 7.68 2.21
CA CYS A 242 10.24 8.91 1.78
C CYS A 242 10.15 9.11 0.26
N LYS A 243 10.21 8.02 -0.52
CA LYS A 243 9.97 8.06 -1.98
C LYS A 243 8.56 8.58 -2.30
N ASP A 244 7.52 8.05 -1.66
CA ASP A 244 6.13 8.50 -1.87
C ASP A 244 5.93 9.97 -1.43
N MET A 245 6.54 10.39 -0.32
CA MET A 245 6.50 11.79 0.10
C MET A 245 7.19 12.73 -0.88
N ASN A 246 8.30 12.29 -1.50
CA ASN A 246 8.96 13.05 -2.55
C ASN A 246 8.11 13.14 -3.82
N LEU A 247 7.43 12.06 -4.23
CA LEU A 247 6.48 12.10 -5.34
C LEU A 247 5.34 13.11 -5.09
N CYS A 248 4.81 13.15 -3.87
CA CYS A 248 3.79 14.13 -3.49
C CYS A 248 4.33 15.58 -3.53
N TYR A 249 5.57 15.81 -3.05
CA TYR A 249 6.22 17.11 -3.14
C TYR A 249 6.36 17.59 -4.60
N LEU A 250 6.89 16.72 -5.47
CA LEU A 250 7.05 17.04 -6.89
C LEU A 250 5.71 17.31 -7.59
N LEU A 251 4.64 16.60 -7.20
CA LEU A 251 3.29 16.86 -7.68
C LEU A 251 2.81 18.26 -7.25
N GLY A 252 3.01 18.65 -5.98
CA GLY A 252 2.66 19.98 -5.48
C GLY A 252 3.40 21.10 -6.20
N GLU A 253 4.72 20.95 -6.38
CA GLU A 253 5.55 21.89 -7.15
C GLU A 253 5.03 22.05 -8.58
N HIS A 254 4.71 20.94 -9.25
CA HIS A 254 4.17 20.96 -10.60
C HIS A 254 2.82 21.69 -10.69
N LEU A 255 1.94 21.46 -9.71
CA LEU A 255 0.62 22.08 -9.61
C LEU A 255 0.66 23.48 -8.97
N LYS A 256 1.82 23.96 -8.53
CA LYS A 256 2.02 25.23 -7.83
C LYS A 256 1.19 25.35 -6.55
N ILE A 257 1.07 24.25 -5.82
CA ILE A 257 0.37 24.20 -4.52
C ILE A 257 1.40 24.39 -3.41
N PRO A 258 1.23 25.37 -2.49
CA PRO A 258 2.10 25.49 -1.34
C PRO A 258 1.91 24.30 -0.39
N LEU A 259 3.01 23.66 -0.02
CA LEU A 259 3.05 22.40 0.74
C LEU A 259 3.77 22.54 2.09
N ASP A 260 3.58 23.66 2.78
CA ASP A 260 4.35 24.01 4.00
C ASP A 260 4.32 22.91 5.08
N LEU A 261 3.13 22.39 5.41
CA LEU A 261 2.98 21.32 6.38
C LEU A 261 3.64 20.01 5.92
N HIS A 262 3.46 19.65 4.64
CA HIS A 262 4.08 18.46 4.07
C HIS A 262 5.61 18.52 4.15
N MET A 263 6.20 19.70 3.95
CA MET A 263 7.65 19.87 4.04
C MET A 263 8.19 19.61 5.44
N GLU A 264 7.50 20.06 6.48
CA GLU A 264 7.87 19.76 7.87
C GLU A 264 7.74 18.26 8.19
N VAL A 265 6.65 17.62 7.76
CA VAL A 265 6.45 16.17 7.92
C VAL A 265 7.52 15.40 7.14
N LYS A 266 7.83 15.80 5.90
CA LYS A 266 8.85 15.16 5.06
C LYS A 266 10.22 15.22 5.72
N LYS A 267 10.61 16.38 6.25
CA LYS A 267 11.86 16.55 6.99
C LYS A 267 11.94 15.65 8.22
N LYS A 268 10.85 15.51 8.97
CA LYS A 268 10.76 14.60 10.13
C LYS A 268 10.91 13.14 9.73
N MET A 269 10.27 12.72 8.64
CA MET A 269 10.39 11.38 8.09
C MET A 269 11.79 11.08 7.56
N GLU A 270 12.43 12.03 6.87
CA GLU A 270 13.81 11.90 6.40
C GLU A 270 14.80 11.80 7.58
N LYS A 271 14.56 12.55 8.66
CA LYS A 271 15.34 12.42 9.90
C LYS A 271 15.20 11.02 10.51
N ALA A 272 13.97 10.51 10.64
CA ALA A 272 13.73 9.17 11.14
C ALA A 272 14.41 8.10 10.26
N LYS A 273 14.35 8.25 8.93
CA LYS A 273 15.05 7.39 7.97
C LYS A 273 16.56 7.43 8.20
N SER A 274 17.14 8.62 8.38
CA SER A 274 18.57 8.77 8.66
C SER A 274 19.01 8.15 9.98
N GLN A 275 18.13 8.09 10.98
CA GLN A 275 18.45 7.58 12.32
C GLN A 275 18.30 6.05 12.41
N TYR A 276 17.28 5.47 11.78
CA TYR A 276 16.96 4.04 11.90
C TYR A 276 17.25 3.20 10.66
N GLY A 277 17.48 3.85 9.50
CA GLY A 277 17.86 3.19 8.25
C GLY A 277 16.71 2.96 7.28
N ASP A 278 17.08 2.66 6.04
CA ASP A 278 16.19 2.58 4.88
C ASP A 278 15.14 1.47 4.96
N ASN A 279 15.52 0.35 5.58
CA ASN A 279 14.70 -0.87 5.66
C ASN A 279 13.80 -0.92 6.90
N GLU A 280 13.91 0.06 7.79
CA GLU A 280 13.05 0.15 8.95
C GLU A 280 11.60 0.44 8.51
N GLY A 281 10.63 -0.04 9.27
CA GLY A 281 9.23 0.16 8.93
C GLY A 281 8.79 1.62 9.02
N CYS A 282 7.86 2.02 8.14
CA CYS A 282 7.52 3.43 7.93
C CYS A 282 6.87 4.13 9.13
N TYR A 283 6.44 3.38 10.14
CA TYR A 283 5.84 3.93 11.35
C TYR A 283 6.87 4.23 12.46
N VAL A 284 8.17 4.24 12.17
CA VAL A 284 9.23 4.42 13.18
C VAL A 284 9.42 5.86 13.65
N TYR A 285 8.80 6.86 13.02
CA TYR A 285 8.92 8.26 13.45
C TYR A 285 8.68 8.52 14.97
N PRO A 286 7.63 7.96 15.63
CA PRO A 286 7.40 8.15 17.06
C PRO A 286 8.63 7.82 17.91
N ARG A 287 9.42 6.81 17.51
CA ARG A 287 10.65 6.41 18.21
C ARG A 287 11.68 7.54 18.28
N THR A 288 11.70 8.45 17.29
CA THR A 288 12.59 9.63 17.34
C THR A 288 12.29 10.50 18.57
N LEU A 289 11.00 10.66 18.91
CA LEU A 289 10.58 11.42 20.10
C LEU A 289 10.92 10.67 21.39
N GLU A 290 10.70 9.35 21.41
CA GLU A 290 11.02 8.49 22.56
C GLU A 290 12.52 8.54 22.89
N ASP A 291 13.37 8.41 21.88
CA ASP A 291 14.82 8.45 22.01
C ASP A 291 15.32 9.84 22.43
N GLU A 292 14.79 10.91 21.83
CA GLU A 292 15.19 12.30 22.14
C GLU A 292 14.80 12.73 23.55
N LEU A 293 13.64 12.29 24.03
CA LEU A 293 13.08 12.69 25.33
C LEU A 293 13.29 11.66 26.42
N ASN A 294 13.94 10.54 26.08
CA ASN A 294 14.13 9.36 26.92
C ASN A 294 12.81 8.94 27.62
N GLU A 295 11.75 8.83 26.81
CA GLU A 295 10.38 8.61 27.29
C GLU A 295 9.64 7.60 26.40
N PRO A 296 9.51 6.33 26.81
CA PRO A 296 8.80 5.35 26.01
C PRO A 296 7.28 5.58 26.05
N LEU A 297 6.66 5.47 24.88
CA LEU A 297 5.22 5.44 24.67
C LEU A 297 4.65 4.01 24.69
N SER A 298 5.50 3.00 24.87
CA SER A 298 5.07 1.61 24.93
C SER A 298 4.12 1.31 26.10
N LEU A 299 3.18 0.40 25.87
CA LEU A 299 2.19 -0.05 26.84
C LEU A 299 2.09 -1.58 26.83
N ASN A 300 1.84 -2.16 28.00
CA ASN A 300 1.70 -3.60 28.14
C ASN A 300 0.38 -4.10 27.53
N GLY A 301 0.38 -5.31 26.97
CA GLY A 301 -0.83 -6.00 26.49
C GLY A 301 -1.22 -5.70 25.03
N TRP A 302 -0.52 -4.79 24.35
CA TRP A 302 -0.75 -4.46 22.94
C TRP A 302 0.01 -5.36 21.95
N ASP A 303 0.79 -6.33 22.44
CA ASP A 303 1.68 -7.17 21.61
C ASP A 303 0.95 -7.96 20.53
N ASN A 304 -0.28 -8.40 20.82
CA ASN A 304 -1.09 -9.21 19.91
C ASN A 304 -2.20 -8.42 19.22
N TRP A 305 -2.19 -7.09 19.36
CA TRP A 305 -3.18 -6.21 18.77
C TRP A 305 -3.20 -6.33 17.24
N GLY A 306 -4.39 -6.21 16.67
CA GLY A 306 -4.61 -6.03 15.25
C GLY A 306 -5.93 -5.32 14.99
N TYR A 307 -6.31 -5.18 13.73
CA TYR A 307 -7.59 -4.58 13.37
C TYR A 307 -8.13 -5.17 12.07
N ASP A 308 -9.45 -5.11 11.93
CA ASP A 308 -10.13 -5.23 10.64
C ASP A 308 -10.75 -3.88 10.26
N ILE A 309 -11.13 -3.78 8.99
CA ILE A 309 -11.97 -2.70 8.47
C ILE A 309 -13.34 -3.30 8.17
N GLU A 310 -14.39 -2.71 8.75
CA GLU A 310 -15.78 -3.08 8.48
C GLU A 310 -16.54 -1.90 7.87
N VAL A 311 -17.47 -2.19 6.96
CA VAL A 311 -18.40 -1.20 6.41
C VAL A 311 -19.74 -1.36 7.12
N VAL A 312 -20.16 -0.35 7.88
CA VAL A 312 -21.42 -0.34 8.65
C VAL A 312 -22.25 0.86 8.22
N ASP A 313 -23.43 0.62 7.63
CA ASP A 313 -24.34 1.66 7.14
C ASP A 313 -23.65 2.72 6.24
N GLY A 314 -22.72 2.27 5.40
CA GLY A 314 -21.92 3.12 4.52
C GLY A 314 -20.75 3.85 5.19
N SER A 315 -20.56 3.66 6.50
CA SER A 315 -19.42 4.17 7.27
C SER A 315 -18.29 3.14 7.33
N ILE A 316 -17.05 3.62 7.36
CA ILE A 316 -15.87 2.77 7.57
C ILE A 316 -15.52 2.75 9.06
N VAL A 317 -15.44 1.56 9.63
CA VAL A 317 -15.15 1.34 11.05
C VAL A 317 -13.85 0.54 11.19
N VAL A 318 -12.94 1.02 12.03
CA VAL A 318 -11.76 0.25 12.46
C VAL A 318 -12.15 -0.61 13.64
N LYS A 319 -12.19 -1.92 13.43
CA LYS A 319 -12.54 -2.91 14.45
C LYS A 319 -11.27 -3.49 15.05
N HIS A 320 -10.91 -3.04 16.24
CA HIS A 320 -9.74 -3.54 16.96
C HIS A 320 -9.95 -4.98 17.42
N LYS A 321 -8.89 -5.77 17.32
CA LYS A 321 -8.77 -7.15 17.78
C LYS A 321 -7.68 -7.24 18.83
N ASN A 322 -7.89 -8.09 19.83
CA ASN A 322 -6.89 -8.42 20.86
C ASN A 322 -6.27 -7.18 21.54
N ARG A 323 -7.02 -6.07 21.63
CA ARG A 323 -6.61 -4.92 22.45
C ARG A 323 -6.84 -5.25 23.93
N PRO A 324 -6.04 -4.69 24.86
CA PRO A 324 -6.38 -4.71 26.28
C PRO A 324 -7.77 -4.15 26.54
N ASP A 325 -8.42 -4.62 27.60
CA ASP A 325 -9.67 -4.07 28.09
C ASP A 325 -9.47 -2.58 28.41
N SER A 326 -10.22 -1.74 27.70
CA SER A 326 -10.40 -0.33 28.02
C SER A 326 -10.99 -0.17 29.43
N LYS A 327 -10.58 0.91 30.09
CA LYS A 327 -11.24 1.39 31.32
C LYS A 327 -12.65 1.94 31.06
N HIS A 328 -13.02 2.09 29.78
CA HIS A 328 -14.34 2.46 29.32
C HIS A 328 -15.04 1.22 28.74
N PRO A 329 -15.94 0.55 29.51
CA PRO A 329 -16.51 -0.73 29.14
C PRO A 329 -17.21 -0.76 27.77
N GLN A 330 -17.70 0.38 27.28
CA GLN A 330 -18.30 0.49 25.95
C GLN A 330 -17.32 0.23 24.79
N TYR A 331 -16.00 0.32 25.04
CA TYR A 331 -14.97 -0.05 24.06
C TYR A 331 -14.47 -1.48 24.23
N ASN A 332 -14.92 -2.19 25.26
CA ASN A 332 -14.57 -3.59 25.49
C ASN A 332 -15.50 -4.46 24.68
N THR A 333 -14.91 -5.41 23.96
CA THR A 333 -15.67 -6.45 23.27
C THR A 333 -16.19 -7.44 24.30
N GLN A 334 -17.23 -7.08 25.07
CA GLN A 334 -18.05 -8.10 25.71
C GLN A 334 -18.96 -8.71 24.64
N SER A 335 -18.64 -9.97 24.33
CA SER A 335 -19.51 -10.95 23.69
C SER A 335 -20.96 -10.83 24.17
N GLN A 336 -21.87 -10.51 23.26
CA GLN A 336 -23.21 -11.12 23.26
C GLN A 336 -23.20 -12.33 22.34
#